data_AF-A0A9E5CGZ3-F1
#
_entry.id   AF-A0A9E5CGZ3-F1
#
_cell.length_a   1.000
_cell.length_b   1.000
_cell.length_c   1.000
_cell.angle_alpha   90.00
_cell.angle_beta   90.00
_cell.angle_gamma   90.00
#
_symmetry.space_group_name_H-M   'P 1'
#
loop_
_entity.id
_entity.type
_entity.pdbx_description
1 polymer ?
#
loop_
_entity_poly.entity_id
_entity_poly.type
_entity_poly.pdbx_seq_one_letter_code
_entity_poly.pdbx_strand_id
1 'polypeptide(L)' 'MMADPETVFAKAIVIDGLDTSKWGRESVYRTLRDGGVTAINATIAIWDDYEKVLQNITRYL' A
#
# COMPACT_ATOMS: atom_id res chain seq x y z
N MET A 1 -31.84 10.12 -2.78
CA MET A 1 -30.73 11.05 -2.50
C MET A 1 -29.45 10.23 -2.56
N MET A 2 -28.49 10.59 -3.40
CA MET A 2 -27.20 9.88 -3.43
C MET A 2 -26.48 10.13 -2.10
N ALA A 3 -25.79 9.11 -1.58
CA ALA A 3 -24.93 9.28 -0.42
C ALA A 3 -23.77 10.22 -0.77
N ASP A 4 -23.39 11.05 0.19
CA ASP A 4 -22.21 11.90 0.11
C ASP A 4 -20.95 11.06 -0.19
N PRO A 5 -20.13 11.41 -1.21
CA PRO A 5 -18.98 10.59 -1.61
C PRO A 5 -17.95 10.36 -0.49
N GLU A 6 -17.70 11.37 0.35
CA GLU A 6 -16.76 11.23 1.47
C GLU A 6 -17.28 10.22 2.48
N THR A 7 -18.58 10.26 2.77
CA THR A 7 -19.25 9.30 3.65
C THR A 7 -19.19 7.87 3.11
N VAL A 8 -19.32 7.68 1.79
CA VAL A 8 -19.18 6.36 1.15
C VAL A 8 -17.75 5.86 1.30
N PHE A 9 -16.76 6.71 0.99
CA PHE A 9 -15.35 6.36 1.08
C PHE A 9 -14.92 6.02 2.51
N ALA A 10 -15.27 6.87 3.48
CA ALA A 10 -14.90 6.70 4.88
C ALA A 10 -15.47 5.41 5.53
N LYS A 11 -16.52 4.81 4.93
CA LYS A 11 -17.14 3.56 5.39
C LYS A 11 -16.70 2.34 4.58
N ALA A 12 -15.96 2.52 3.49
CA ALA A 12 -15.55 1.45 2.61
C ALA A 12 -14.31 0.71 3.15
N ILE A 13 -14.15 -0.55 2.72
CA ILE A 13 -12.86 -1.24 2.76
C ILE A 13 -12.16 -0.91 1.45
N VAL A 14 -11.06 -0.17 1.52
CA VAL A 14 -10.32 0.30 0.34
C VAL A 14 -9.08 -0.57 0.17
N ILE A 15 -8.99 -1.28 -0.96
CA ILE A 15 -7.85 -2.13 -1.29
C ILE A 15 -7.16 -1.58 -2.54
N ASP A 16 -5.87 -1.25 -2.42
CA ASP A 16 -5.03 -0.97 -3.58
C ASP A 16 -4.45 -2.28 -4.13
N GLY A 17 -4.75 -2.56 -5.39
CA GLY A 17 -4.34 -3.79 -6.06
C GLY A 17 -2.87 -3.85 -6.46
N LEU A 18 -2.14 -2.72 -6.47
CA LEU A 18 -0.72 -2.67 -6.85
C LEU A 18 -0.08 -1.35 -6.39
N ASP A 19 0.75 -1.42 -5.35
CA ASP A 19 1.55 -0.29 -4.87
C ASP A 19 3.05 -0.59 -5.07
N THR A 20 3.79 0.36 -5.65
CA THR A 20 5.23 0.29 -5.94
C THR A 20 6.03 1.36 -5.19
N SER A 21 5.48 1.84 -4.08
CA SER A 21 6.09 2.85 -3.23
C SER A 21 7.47 2.43 -2.72
N LYS A 22 8.28 3.43 -2.35
CA LYS A 22 9.60 3.22 -1.75
C LYS A 22 9.44 2.83 -0.27
N TRP A 23 9.32 1.53 -0.01
CA TRP A 23 9.19 0.98 1.35
C TRP A 23 10.32 1.42 2.29
N GLY A 24 10.02 1.46 3.59
CA GLY A 24 10.91 1.96 4.63
C GLY A 24 10.91 3.49 4.78
N ARG A 25 10.26 4.23 3.87
CA ARG A 25 10.03 5.66 4.05
C ARG A 25 8.79 5.89 4.89
N GLU A 26 8.98 6.49 6.06
CA GLU A 26 7.89 6.84 6.97
C GLU A 26 6.79 7.69 6.31
N SER A 27 7.14 8.55 5.33
CA SER A 27 6.15 9.33 4.57
C SER A 27 5.18 8.45 3.77
N VAL A 28 5.60 7.28 3.29
CA VAL A 28 4.74 6.35 2.53
C VAL A 28 3.64 5.81 3.46
N TYR A 29 4.01 5.35 4.65
CA TYR A 29 3.06 4.79 5.62
C TYR A 29 2.06 5.84 6.11
N ARG A 30 2.51 7.08 6.33
CA ARG A 30 1.62 8.19 6.67
C ARG A 30 0.63 8.50 5.56
N THR A 31 1.09 8.60 4.31
CA THR A 31 0.19 8.86 3.18
C THR A 31 -0.84 7.74 2.97
N LEU A 32 -0.46 6.48 3.13
CA LEU A 32 -1.40 5.35 3.02
C LEU A 32 -2.49 5.39 4.10
N ARG A 33 -2.10 5.66 5.35
CA ARG A 33 -3.02 5.84 6.48
C ARG A 33 -3.94 7.05 6.27
N ASP A 34 -3.35 8.21 5.98
CA ASP A 34 -4.08 9.48 5.85
C ASP A 34 -4.98 9.48 4.60
N GLY A 35 -4.62 8.68 3.59
CA GLY A 35 -5.43 8.42 2.39
C GLY A 35 -6.56 7.40 2.59
N GLY A 36 -6.68 6.77 3.77
CA GLY A 36 -7.79 5.86 4.09
C GLY A 36 -7.71 4.46 3.44
N VAL A 37 -6.53 4.04 2.98
CA VAL A 37 -6.36 2.70 2.39
C VAL A 37 -6.33 1.64 3.49
N THR A 38 -7.15 0.59 3.33
CA THR A 38 -7.24 -0.51 4.30
C THR A 38 -6.14 -1.56 4.08
N ALA A 39 -5.88 -1.91 2.82
CA ALA A 39 -4.85 -2.89 2.46
C ALA A 39 -4.26 -2.56 1.08
N ILE A 40 -3.04 -3.03 0.85
CA ILE A 40 -2.34 -2.87 -0.42
C ILE A 40 -1.70 -4.19 -0.84
N ASN A 41 -1.57 -4.39 -2.15
CA ASN A 41 -0.56 -5.28 -2.70
C ASN A 41 0.78 -4.54 -2.77
N ALA A 42 1.64 -4.75 -1.77
CA ALA A 42 2.94 -4.11 -1.69
C ALA A 42 3.97 -4.84 -2.57
N THR A 43 4.36 -4.21 -3.69
CA THR A 43 5.30 -4.80 -4.65
C THR A 43 6.68 -5.00 -4.01
N ILE A 44 7.16 -6.24 -4.00
CA ILE A 44 8.47 -6.61 -3.43
C ILE A 44 9.54 -6.92 -4.49
N ALA A 45 9.11 -7.20 -5.72
CA ALA A 45 9.95 -7.59 -6.85
C ALA A 45 9.36 -7.04 -8.16
N ILE A 46 10.20 -6.49 -9.04
CA ILE A 46 9.79 -6.08 -10.39
C ILE A 46 10.65 -6.77 -11.45
N TRP A 47 11.97 -6.59 -11.36
CA TRP A 47 12.97 -7.23 -12.24
C TRP A 47 14.13 -7.81 -11.43
N ASP A 48 13.90 -8.02 -10.13
CA ASP A 48 14.90 -8.42 -9.14
C ASP A 48 15.20 -9.92 -9.25
N ASP A 49 16.45 -10.30 -8.98
CA ASP A 49 16.84 -11.70 -8.85
C ASP A 49 16.39 -12.31 -7.52
N TYR A 50 16.54 -13.63 -7.40
CA TYR A 50 16.12 -14.39 -6.23
C TYR A 50 16.70 -13.86 -4.90
N GLU A 51 18.01 -13.62 -4.86
CA GLU A 51 18.68 -13.17 -3.63
C GLU A 51 18.18 -11.79 -3.24
N LYS A 52 18.03 -10.90 -4.23
CA LYS A 52 17.52 -9.55 -4.01
C LYS A 52 16.11 -9.56 -3.45
N VAL A 53 15.23 -10.44 -3.94
CA VAL A 53 13.87 -10.58 -3.42
C VAL A 53 13.87 -11.08 -1.97
N LEU A 54 14.71 -12.07 -1.61
CA LEU A 54 14.83 -12.51 -0.22
C LEU A 54 15.33 -11.42 0.72
N GLN A 55 16.29 -10.61 0.28
CA GLN A 55 16.79 -9.46 1.03
C GLN A 55 15.68 -8.42 1.24
N ASN A 56 14.86 -8.15 0.21
CA ASN A 56 13.73 -7.23 0.31
C ASN A 56 12.66 -7.75 1.29
N ILE A 57 12.32 -9.04 1.24
CA ILE A 57 11.39 -9.68 2.19
C ILE A 57 11.89 -9.49 3.61
N THR A 58 13.13 -9.91 3.91
CA THR A 58 13.71 -9.80 5.26
C THR A 58 13.76 -8.36 5.78
N ARG A 59 13.86 -7.38 4.89
CA ARG A 59 13.93 -5.97 5.26
C ARG A 59 12.56 -5.36 5.61
N TYR A 60 11.48 -5.83 4.99
CA TYR A 60 10.18 -5.15 5.05
C TYR A 60 9.03 -6.01 5.62
N LEU A 61 9.20 -7.32 5.72
CA LEU A 61 8.23 -8.28 6.28
C LEU A 61 8.81 -8.95 7.54
#